data_AF-A0A5T1Y727-F1
#
_entry.id   AF-A0A5T1Y727-F1
#
_cell.length_a   1.000
_cell.length_b   1.000
_cell.length_c   1.000
_cell.angle_alpha   90.00
_cell.angle_beta   90.00
_cell.angle_gamma   90.00
#
_symmetry.space_group_name_H-M   'P 1'
#
loop_
_entity.id
_entity.type
_entity.pdbx_description
1 polymer ?
#
loop_
_entity_poly.entity_id
_entity_poly.type
_entity_poly.pdbx_seq_one_letter_code
_entity_poly.pdbx_strand_id
1 'polypeptide(L)' 'MRKSFTNLTEQMSKKGFKLRTWAKFKKLNESDYRLLLNMSYGKTKGIRGRAKELKEMLEKDGFKVA' A
#
# COMPACT_ATOMS: atom_id res chain seq x y z
N MET A 1 23.21 -5.11 4.34
CA MET A 1 21.89 -5.27 5.00
C MET A 1 20.80 -4.87 4.00
N ARG A 2 20.06 -5.81 3.41
CA ARG A 2 18.87 -5.44 2.62
C ARG A 2 17.88 -4.81 3.60
N LYS A 3 17.52 -3.54 3.42
CA LYS A 3 16.45 -2.90 4.20
C LYS A 3 15.23 -3.81 4.09
N SER A 4 14.89 -4.48 5.19
CA SER A 4 13.63 -5.20 5.32
C SER A 4 12.55 -4.12 5.24
N PHE A 5 12.05 -3.86 4.03
CA PHE A 5 10.85 -3.05 3.89
C PHE A 5 9.76 -3.85 4.61
N THR A 6 9.41 -3.43 5.83
CA THR A 6 8.23 -3.93 6.53
C THR A 6 7.07 -3.82 5.57
N ASN A 7 6.43 -4.95 5.29
CA ASN A 7 5.34 -5.08 4.34
C ASN A 7 4.26 -4.00 4.66
N LEU A 8 3.66 -3.36 3.65
CA LEU A 8 2.70 -2.25 3.86
C LEU A 8 1.60 -2.59 4.89
N THR A 9 1.10 -3.83 4.84
CA THR A 9 0.14 -4.36 5.82
C THR A 9 0.68 -4.35 7.25
N GLU A 10 1.96 -4.66 7.45
CA GLU A 10 2.63 -4.61 8.75
C GLU A 10 2.79 -3.17 9.25
N GLN A 11 3.18 -2.24 8.37
CA GLN A 11 3.27 -0.81 8.71
C GLN A 11 1.92 -0.26 9.17
N MET A 12 0.85 -0.60 8.46
CA MET A 12 -0.51 -0.20 8.83
C MET A 12 -0.95 -0.87 10.13
N SER A 13 -0.66 -2.16 10.30
CA SER A 13 -1.01 -2.90 11.52
C SER A 13 -0.34 -2.32 12.76
N LYS A 14 0.93 -1.88 12.66
CA LYS A 14 1.63 -1.20 13.77
C LYS A 14 0.96 0.11 14.20
N LYS A 15 0.28 0.79 13.27
CA LYS A 15 -0.54 1.98 13.56
C LYS A 15 -1.99 1.64 13.96
N GLY A 16 -2.34 0.36 14.07
CA GLY A 16 -3.70 -0.09 14.41
C GLY A 16 -4.70 -0.12 13.25
N PHE A 17 -4.24 0.00 12.00
CA PHE A 17 -5.11 0.03 10.82
C PHE A 17 -4.91 -1.19 9.91
N LYS A 18 -6.00 -1.61 9.25
CA LYS A 18 -5.96 -2.64 8.20
C LYS A 18 -5.94 -1.98 6.82
N LEU A 19 -5.15 -2.51 5.89
CA LEU A 19 -5.09 -2.04 4.50
C LEU A 19 -6.46 -1.97 3.83
N ARG A 20 -7.32 -2.98 4.07
CA ARG A 20 -8.69 -3.01 3.55
C ARG A 20 -9.54 -1.86 4.07
N THR A 21 -9.40 -1.51 5.35
CA THR A 21 -10.13 -0.39 5.96
C THR A 21 -9.66 0.94 5.36
N TRP A 22 -8.36 1.11 5.21
CA TRP A 22 -7.79 2.27 4.54
C TRP A 22 -8.28 2.42 3.10
N ALA A 23 -8.28 1.34 2.32
CA ALA A 23 -8.76 1.34 0.94
C ALA A 23 -10.25 1.73 0.86
N LYS A 24 -11.09 1.21 1.76
CA LYS A 24 -12.50 1.61 1.86
C LYS A 24 -12.66 3.09 2.22
N PHE A 25 -11.89 3.59 3.18
CA PHE A 25 -11.91 5.00 3.58
C PHE A 25 -11.57 5.94 2.40
N LYS A 26 -10.60 5.54 1.57
CA LYS A 26 -10.23 6.25 0.33
C LYS A 26 -11.20 6.01 -0.84
N LYS A 27 -12.31 5.28 -0.63
CA LYS A 27 -13.30 4.90 -1.65
C LYS A 27 -12.68 4.17 -2.85
N LEU A 28 -11.64 3.38 -2.62
CA LEU A 28 -11.00 2.58 -3.66
C LEU A 28 -11.84 1.34 -3.99
N ASN A 29 -11.77 0.92 -5.26
CA ASN A 29 -12.47 -0.28 -5.71
C ASN A 29 -11.68 -1.56 -5.37
N GLU A 30 -12.28 -2.72 -5.63
CA GLU A 30 -11.66 -4.02 -5.32
C GLU A 30 -10.37 -4.26 -6.14
N SER A 31 -10.31 -3.77 -7.37
CA SER A 31 -9.10 -3.88 -8.22
C SER A 31 -7.93 -3.09 -7.65
N ASP A 32 -8.19 -1.88 -7.16
CA ASP A 32 -7.20 -1.04 -6.46
C ASP A 32 -6.73 -1.70 -5.17
N TYR A 33 -7.64 -2.29 -4.41
CA TYR A 33 -7.30 -3.04 -3.20
C TYR A 33 -6.37 -4.23 -3.51
N ARG A 34 -6.65 -5.00 -4.57
CA ARG A 34 -5.77 -6.09 -5.02
C ARG A 34 -4.41 -5.56 -5.47
N LEU A 35 -4.37 -4.39 -6.11
CA LEU A 35 -3.12 -3.76 -6.52
C LEU A 35 -2.29 -3.34 -5.31
N LEU A 36 -2.92 -2.77 -4.28
CA LEU A 36 -2.27 -2.46 -2.99
C LEU A 36 -1.71 -3.72 -2.32
N LEU A 37 -2.46 -4.82 -2.30
CA LEU A 37 -1.96 -6.11 -1.79
C LEU A 37 -0.74 -6.61 -2.58
N ASN A 38 -0.79 -6.53 -3.91
CA ASN A 38 0.35 -6.90 -4.74
C ASN A 38 1.58 -6.04 -4.47
N MET A 39 1.41 -4.73 -4.22
CA MET A 39 2.50 -3.85 -3.80
C MET A 39 3.03 -4.20 -2.40
N SER A 40 2.13 -4.53 -1.48
CA SER A 40 2.44 -5.02 -0.14
C SER A 40 3.40 -6.22 -0.21
N TYR A 41 3.08 -7.21 -1.05
CA TYR A 41 3.91 -8.40 -1.26
C TYR A 41 5.11 -8.19 -2.21
N GLY A 42 5.37 -6.95 -2.66
CA GLY A 42 6.49 -6.64 -3.54
C GLY A 42 6.36 -7.15 -4.98
N LYS A 43 5.17 -7.64 -5.39
CA LYS A 43 4.90 -8.10 -6.77
C LYS A 43 4.86 -6.94 -7.77
N THR A 44 4.48 -5.75 -7.30
CA THR A 44 4.43 -4.50 -8.09
C THR A 44 5.08 -3.38 -7.29
N LYS A 45 5.95 -2.58 -7.92
CA LYS A 45 6.68 -1.49 -7.24
C LYS A 45 5.96 -0.13 -7.25
N GLY A 46 4.79 -0.05 -7.89
CA GLY A 46 4.03 1.21 -7.99
C GLY A 46 4.71 2.29 -8.86
N ILE A 47 5.44 1.89 -9.91
CA ILE A 47 6.24 2.84 -10.72
C ILE A 47 5.38 3.65 -11.70
N ARG A 48 4.30 3.08 -12.23
CA ARG A 48 3.48 3.69 -13.29
C ARG A 48 1.99 3.32 -13.19
N GLY A 49 1.16 4.11 -13.87
CA GLY A 49 -0.29 3.93 -13.97
C GLY A 49 -0.97 3.98 -12.60
N ARG A 50 -2.06 3.22 -12.45
CA ARG A 50 -2.85 3.19 -11.21
C ARG A 50 -2.05 2.82 -9.97
N ALA A 51 -1.03 1.96 -10.13
CA ALA A 51 -0.17 1.57 -9.01
C ALA A 51 0.66 2.75 -8.47
N LYS A 52 1.06 3.68 -9.35
CA LYS A 52 1.78 4.90 -8.96
C LYS A 52 0.89 5.85 -8.17
N GLU A 53 -0.33 6.08 -8.64
CA GLU A 53 -1.31 6.91 -7.94
C GLU A 53 -1.59 6.37 -6.53
N LEU A 54 -1.80 5.06 -6.40
CA LEU A 54 -2.02 4.41 -5.11
C LEU A 54 -0.81 4.52 -4.17
N LYS A 55 0.41 4.42 -4.72
CA LYS A 55 1.64 4.63 -3.97
C LYS A 55 1.76 6.07 -3.46
N GLU A 56 1.48 7.06 -4.30
CA GLU A 56 1.50 8.48 -3.90
C GLU A 56 0.45 8.77 -2.82
N MET A 57 -0.74 8.15 -2.90
CA MET A 57 -1.76 8.27 -1.85
C MET A 57 -1.29 7.68 -0.52
N LEU A 58 -0.63 6.52 -0.54
CA LEU A 58 -0.06 5.89 0.66
C LEU A 58 1.06 6.76 1.27
N GLU A 59 1.94 7.31 0.44
CA GLU A 59 3.05 8.15 0.89
C GLU A 59 2.55 9.45 1.53
N LYS A 60 1.50 10.06 0.96
CA LYS A 60 0.82 11.23 1.57
C LYS A 60 0.26 10.94 2.96
N ASP A 61 -0.23 9.73 3.19
CA ASP A 61 -0.73 9.29 4.50
C ASP A 61 0.39 8.73 5.42
N GLY A 62 1.66 8.85 5.00
CA GLY A 62 2.82 8.44 5.79
C GLY A 62 3.06 6.93 5.83
N PHE A 63 2.69 6.22 4.76
CA PHE A 63 3.02 4.80 4.54
C PHE A 63 4.00 4.66 3.38
N LYS A 64 5.02 3.80 3.54
CA LYS A 64 6.00 3.53 2.48
C LYS A 64 5.74 2.17 1.85
N VAL A 65 5.89 2.09 0.54
CA VAL A 65 5.79 0.84 -0.23
C VAL A 65 7.13 0.57 -0.91
N ALA A 66 7.48 -0.71 -1.02
CA ALA A 66 8.76 -1.20 -1.56
C ALA A 66 8.92 -0.95 -3.07
#